data_AF-X1SKU1-F1
#
_entry.id   AF-X1SKU1-F1
#
_cell.length_a   1.000
_cell.length_b   1.000
_cell.length_c   1.000
_cell.angle_alpha   90.00
_cell.angle_beta   90.00
_cell.angle_gamma   90.00
#
_symmetry.space_group_name_H-M   'P 1'
#
loop_
_entity.id
_entity.type
_entity.pdbx_description
1 polymer ?
#
loop_
_entity_poly.entity_id
_entity_poly.type
_entity_poly.pdbx_seq_one_letter_code
_entity_poly.pdbx_strand_id
1 'polypeptide(L)'
;MGFQPAGGVKEFVKLDDTPAAFTGEAGKAAVVNAGEDALEFSAVALAQQYPVFTSEVLYNSTKNDTWEELDCGVGQAIVWLKIGKDATFSAQFSFLPYGYDVPT
;
A
#
# COMPACT_ATOMS: atom_id res chain seq x y z
N MET A 1 41.60 34.34 -11.75
CA MET A 1 40.94 33.65 -10.62
C MET A 1 40.65 32.23 -11.08
N GLY A 2 41.31 31.23 -10.48
CA GLY A 2 41.10 29.83 -10.87
C GLY A 2 39.76 29.33 -10.33
N PHE A 3 38.91 28.78 -11.20
CA PHE A 3 37.72 28.06 -10.80
C PHE A 3 38.17 26.72 -10.21
N GLN A 4 38.19 26.60 -8.89
CA GLN A 4 38.36 25.30 -8.24
C GLN A 4 36.99 24.60 -8.35
N PRO A 5 36.89 23.47 -9.08
CA PRO A 5 35.62 22.77 -9.17
C PRO A 5 35.22 22.36 -7.75
N ALA A 6 34.03 22.77 -7.33
CA ALA A 6 33.46 22.34 -6.06
C ALA A 6 33.41 20.81 -6.08
N GLY A 7 34.30 20.18 -5.31
CA GLY A 7 34.31 18.73 -5.16
C GLY A 7 33.06 18.34 -4.41
N GLY A 8 32.01 17.97 -5.15
CA GLY A 8 30.75 17.52 -4.56
C GLY A 8 30.96 16.36 -3.60
N VAL A 9 30.08 16.26 -2.61
CA VAL A 9 30.03 15.13 -1.68
C VAL A 9 29.85 13.84 -2.48
N LYS A 10 30.72 12.86 -2.25
CA LYS A 10 30.77 11.59 -3.02
C LYS A 10 30.07 10.43 -2.34
N GLU A 11 29.82 10.54 -1.04
CA GLU A 11 29.22 9.50 -0.21
C GLU A 11 27.91 10.03 0.36
N PHE A 12 26.84 9.25 0.28
CA PHE A 12 25.51 9.66 0.72
C PHE A 12 25.50 10.11 2.19
N VAL A 13 26.13 9.34 3.08
CA VAL A 13 26.21 9.61 4.54
C VAL A 13 27.06 10.83 4.94
N LYS A 14 27.65 11.53 3.96
CA LYS A 14 28.41 12.78 4.17
C LYS A 14 27.58 14.03 3.86
N LEU A 15 26.30 13.87 3.50
CA LEU A 15 25.37 14.98 3.36
C LEU A 15 24.87 15.39 4.75
N ASP A 16 24.67 16.70 4.96
CA ASP A 16 24.32 17.26 6.27
C ASP A 16 22.92 16.84 6.76
N ASP A 17 22.05 16.44 5.84
CA ASP A 17 20.67 16.00 6.08
C ASP A 17 20.53 14.47 6.12
N THR A 18 21.63 13.72 6.18
CA THR A 18 21.61 12.25 6.19
C THR A 18 22.11 11.65 7.50
N PRO A 19 21.71 10.42 7.83
CA PRO A 19 22.30 9.69 8.94
C PRO A 19 23.79 9.41 8.69
N ALA A 20 24.61 9.51 9.74
CA ALA A 20 26.07 9.46 9.65
C ALA A 20 26.66 8.09 9.26
N ALA A 21 25.87 7.02 9.24
CA ALA A 21 26.33 5.67 8.90
C ALA A 21 25.18 4.74 8.46
N PHE A 22 25.54 3.67 7.74
CA PHE A 22 24.65 2.56 7.39
C PHE A 22 24.65 1.41 8.42
N THR A 23 25.45 1.50 9.48
CA THR A 23 25.64 0.40 10.44
C THR A 23 24.36 0.17 11.23
N GLY A 24 23.74 -1.01 11.10
CA GLY A 24 22.46 -1.33 11.73
C GLY A 24 21.22 -1.01 10.87
N GLU A 25 21.42 -0.49 9.65
CA GLU A 25 20.34 0.02 8.79
C GLU A 25 20.03 -0.92 7.61
N ALA A 26 20.53 -2.16 7.65
CA ALA A 26 20.31 -3.16 6.61
C ALA A 26 18.81 -3.45 6.42
N GLY A 27 18.33 -3.36 5.18
CA GLY A 27 16.92 -3.63 4.81
C GLY A 27 15.96 -2.45 4.99
N LYS A 28 16.43 -1.29 5.42
CA LYS A 28 15.65 -0.06 5.53
C LYS A 28 15.77 0.83 4.29
N ALA A 29 14.87 1.79 4.14
CA ALA A 29 14.94 2.83 3.11
C ALA A 29 15.23 4.21 3.74
N ALA A 30 15.84 5.10 2.96
CA ALA A 30 15.91 6.51 3.32
C ALA A 30 14.53 7.15 3.11
N VAL A 31 13.98 7.76 4.15
CA VAL A 31 12.69 8.46 4.15
C VAL A 31 12.87 9.85 4.75
N VAL A 32 12.00 10.79 4.38
CA VAL A 32 11.96 12.12 5.02
C VAL A 32 11.44 11.93 6.45
N ASN A 33 12.11 12.56 7.40
CA ASN A 33 11.72 12.49 8.81
C ASN A 33 10.40 13.27 9.06
N ALA A 34 9.81 13.07 10.24
CA ALA A 34 8.56 13.76 10.59
C ALA A 34 8.68 15.29 10.69
N GLY A 35 9.90 15.82 10.84
CA GLY A 35 10.21 17.25 10.84
C GLY A 35 10.35 17.86 9.45
N GLU A 36 10.36 17.03 8.40
CA GLU A 36 10.59 17.41 7.00
C GLU A 36 11.91 18.16 6.75
N ASP A 37 12.90 17.99 7.64
CA ASP A 37 14.16 18.72 7.63
C ASP A 37 15.40 17.83 7.44
N ALA A 38 15.22 16.51 7.50
CA ALA A 38 16.29 15.55 7.28
C ALA A 38 15.76 14.20 6.77
N LEU A 39 16.70 13.31 6.41
CA LEU A 39 16.44 11.93 6.08
C LEU A 39 16.74 11.00 7.26
N GLU A 40 15.96 9.93 7.38
CA GLU A 40 16.18 8.84 8.32
C GLU A 40 16.08 7.48 7.61
N PHE A 41 16.74 6.46 8.18
CA PHE A 41 16.56 5.09 7.71
C PHE A 41 15.40 4.45 8.47
N SER A 42 14.32 4.17 7.77
CA SER A 42 13.13 3.55 8.34
C SER A 42 12.80 2.24 7.65
N ALA A 43 12.13 1.36 8.39
CA ALA A 43 11.62 0.14 7.83
C ALA A 43 10.65 0.49 6.69
N VAL A 44 10.85 -0.13 5.53
CA VAL A 44 9.83 -0.06 4.47
C VAL A 44 8.67 -0.88 4.99
N ALA A 45 7.64 -0.20 5.50
CA ALA A 45 6.34 -0.81 5.58
C ALA A 45 5.95 -1.12 4.14
N LEU A 46 6.14 -2.37 3.72
CA LEU A 46 5.31 -2.91 2.67
C LEU A 46 3.91 -2.79 3.24
N ALA A 47 3.22 -1.70 2.92
CA ALA A 47 1.80 -1.64 3.11
C ALA A 47 1.27 -2.79 2.26
N GLN A 48 1.11 -3.95 2.89
CA GLN A 48 0.11 -4.92 2.51
C GLN A 48 -1.24 -4.26 2.80
N GLN A 49 -1.52 -3.19 2.06
CA GLN A 49 -2.85 -2.67 1.84
C GLN A 49 -3.43 -3.44 0.65
N TYR A 50 -3.27 -4.76 0.68
CA TYR A 50 -4.20 -5.63 0.02
C TYR A 50 -5.23 -5.92 1.10
N PRO A 51 -6.51 -5.55 0.91
CA PRO A 51 -7.53 -5.87 1.88
C PRO A 51 -7.47 -7.37 2.15
N VAL A 52 -7.12 -7.74 3.39
CA VAL A 52 -7.35 -9.10 3.86
C VAL A 52 -8.86 -9.17 4.05
N PHE A 53 -9.55 -9.83 3.12
CA PHE A 53 -10.96 -10.12 3.26
C PHE A 53 -11.13 -11.11 4.42
N THR A 54 -11.36 -10.59 5.63
CA THR A 54 -11.67 -11.42 6.81
C THR A 54 -13.16 -11.74 6.90
N SER A 55 -13.97 -11.32 5.93
CA SER A 55 -15.38 -11.68 5.91
C SER A 55 -15.53 -13.14 5.51
N GLU A 56 -16.04 -13.93 6.44
CA GLU A 56 -16.58 -15.26 6.14
C GLU A 56 -17.73 -15.08 5.15
N VAL A 57 -17.54 -15.52 3.91
CA VAL A 57 -18.59 -15.49 2.89
C VAL A 57 -19.65 -16.52 3.27
N LEU A 58 -20.58 -16.11 4.12
CA LEU A 58 -21.75 -16.89 4.52
C LEU A 58 -22.66 -17.05 3.30
N TYR A 59 -22.71 -18.24 2.72
CA TYR A 59 -23.65 -18.56 1.65
C TYR A 59 -25.10 -18.27 2.10
N ASN A 60 -25.73 -17.25 1.51
CA ASN A 60 -27.15 -16.97 1.73
C ASN A 60 -28.00 -17.70 0.68
N SER A 61 -28.46 -18.91 1.01
CA SER A 61 -29.32 -19.75 0.16
C SER A 61 -30.59 -19.06 -0.37
N THR A 62 -30.99 -17.93 0.20
CA THR A 62 -32.19 -17.18 -0.21
C THR A 62 -31.92 -16.24 -1.38
N LYS A 63 -30.65 -15.87 -1.63
CA LYS A 63 -30.23 -14.92 -2.67
C LYS A 63 -29.54 -15.59 -3.87
N ASN A 64 -29.91 -16.84 -4.14
CA ASN A 64 -29.36 -17.61 -5.25
C ASN A 64 -29.42 -16.80 -6.56
N ASP A 65 -28.30 -16.80 -7.30
CA ASP A 65 -28.09 -16.13 -8.58
C ASP A 65 -27.88 -14.60 -8.58
N THR A 66 -27.98 -13.90 -7.44
CA THR A 66 -27.72 -12.45 -7.37
C THR A 66 -26.29 -12.15 -6.92
N TRP A 67 -25.67 -11.12 -7.52
CA TRP A 67 -24.37 -10.61 -7.07
C TRP A 67 -24.54 -9.85 -5.75
N GLU A 68 -23.80 -10.25 -4.72
CA GLU A 68 -23.71 -9.50 -3.47
C GLU A 68 -22.39 -8.73 -3.46
N GLU A 69 -22.48 -7.44 -3.14
CA GLU A 69 -21.32 -6.61 -2.85
C GLU A 69 -20.79 -6.97 -1.47
N LEU A 70 -19.52 -7.39 -1.41
CA LEU A 70 -18.80 -7.46 -0.16
C LEU A 70 -18.11 -6.14 0.08
N ASP A 71 -18.58 -5.44 1.11
CA ASP A 71 -17.89 -4.27 1.62
C ASP A 71 -16.50 -4.68 2.10
N CYS A 72 -15.47 -4.20 1.40
CA CYS A 72 -14.08 -4.44 1.75
C CYS A 72 -13.59 -3.53 2.89
N GLY A 73 -14.48 -2.68 3.43
CA GLY A 73 -14.15 -1.60 4.32
C GLY A 73 -13.57 -0.41 3.56
N VAL A 74 -12.86 0.47 4.28
CA VAL A 74 -12.23 1.68 3.72
C VAL A 74 -11.22 1.34 2.61
N GLY A 75 -11.67 1.37 1.35
CA GLY A 75 -10.81 1.59 0.17
C GLY A 75 -10.82 0.54 -0.95
N GLN A 76 -10.85 1.08 -2.17
CA GLN A 76 -10.21 0.61 -3.43
C GLN A 76 -10.69 -0.66 -4.14
N ALA A 77 -11.49 -1.54 -3.57
CA ALA A 77 -11.94 -2.73 -4.31
C ALA A 77 -13.38 -3.14 -3.99
N ILE A 78 -14.24 -3.19 -5.00
CA ILE A 78 -15.52 -3.86 -4.88
C ILE A 78 -15.35 -5.31 -5.32
N VAL A 79 -15.72 -6.23 -4.44
CA VAL A 79 -15.78 -7.66 -4.76
C VAL A 79 -17.24 -8.04 -4.84
N TRP A 80 -17.65 -8.54 -6.01
CA TRP A 80 -18.94 -9.19 -6.15
C TRP A 80 -18.73 -10.70 -6.16
N LEU A 81 -19.47 -11.38 -5.30
CA LEU A 81 -19.53 -12.84 -5.29
C LEU A 81 -20.92 -13.31 -5.68
N LYS A 82 -20.96 -14.44 -6.38
CA LYS A 82 -22.18 -15.13 -6.79
C LYS A 82 -21.95 -16.64 -6.67
N ILE A 83 -22.94 -17.32 -6.11
CA ILE A 83 -23.05 -18.78 -6.20
C ILE A 83 -24.25 -19.10 -7.10
N GLY A 84 -23.98 -19.78 -8.21
CA GLY A 84 -24.97 -20.26 -9.16
C GLY A 84 -25.80 -21.41 -8.59
N LYS A 85 -26.99 -21.63 -9.16
CA LYS A 85 -27.93 -22.70 -8.77
C LYS A 85 -27.38 -24.11 -9.02
N ASP A 86 -26.35 -24.20 -9.84
CA ASP A 86 -25.54 -25.38 -10.16
C ASP A 86 -24.32 -25.54 -9.24
N ALA A 87 -24.28 -24.81 -8.11
CA ALA A 87 -23.15 -24.74 -7.19
C ALA A 87 -21.86 -24.17 -7.82
N THR A 88 -21.96 -23.44 -8.94
CA THR A 88 -20.82 -22.72 -9.48
C THR A 88 -20.50 -21.49 -8.65
N PHE A 89 -19.22 -21.29 -8.36
CA PHE A 89 -18.74 -20.07 -7.74
C PHE A 89 -18.26 -19.09 -8.82
N SER A 90 -18.65 -17.82 -8.71
CA SER A 90 -18.20 -16.74 -9.58
C SER A 90 -17.80 -15.53 -8.73
N ALA A 91 -16.68 -14.91 -9.11
CA ALA A 91 -16.18 -13.69 -8.48
C ALA A 91 -15.88 -12.63 -9.54
N GLN A 92 -16.18 -11.38 -9.24
CA GLN A 92 -15.78 -10.21 -10.02
C GLN A 92 -15.09 -9.20 -9.11
N PHE A 93 -14.01 -8.62 -9.61
CA PHE A 93 -13.18 -7.65 -8.89
C PHE A 93 -13.12 -6.38 -9.72
N SER A 94 -13.46 -5.23 -9.11
CA SER A 94 -13.24 -3.91 -9.69
C SER A 94 -12.38 -3.09 -8.75
N PHE A 95 -11.29 -2.53 -9.29
CA PHE A 95 -10.45 -1.59 -8.56
C PHE A 95 -11.00 -0.18 -8.75
N LEU A 96 -11.27 0.51 -7.64
CA LEU A 96 -11.63 1.92 -7.65
C LEU A 96 -10.37 2.79 -7.57
N PRO A 97 -10.37 3.98 -8.20
CA PRO A 97 -9.30 4.94 -8.00
C PRO A 97 -9.13 5.26 -6.50
N TYR A 98 -7.90 5.53 -6.08
CA TYR A 98 -7.63 5.98 -4.72
C TYR A 98 -8.46 7.23 -4.38
N GLY A 99 -9.16 7.21 -3.24
CA GLY A 99 -10.00 8.33 -2.78
C GLY A 99 -11.45 8.35 -3.28
N TYR A 100 -11.93 7.28 -3.92
CA TYR A 100 -13.34 7.15 -4.28
C TYR A 100 -14.15 6.53 -3.12
N ASP A 101 -15.09 7.30 -2.57
CA ASP A 101 -16.07 6.80 -1.60
C ASP A 101 -17.11 5.93 -2.30
N VAL A 102 -17.29 4.68 -1.85
CA VAL A 102 -18.36 3.81 -2.34
C VAL A 102 -19.69 4.35 -1.83
N PRO A 103 -20.63 4.76 -2.70
CA PRO A 103 -21.95 5.17 -2.24
C PRO A 103 -22.67 3.96 -1.63
N THR A 104 -23.07 4.11 -0.36
CA THR A 104 -23.86 3.15 0.43
C THR A 104 -25.23 2.86 -0.18
#